data_AF-A0A9N9PJT6-F1
#
_entry.id   AF-A0A9N9PJT6-F1
#
_cell.length_a   1.000
_cell.length_b   1.000
_cell.length_c   1.000
_cell.angle_alpha   90.00
_cell.angle_beta   90.00
_cell.angle_gamma   90.00
#
_symmetry.space_group_name_H-M   'P 1'
#
loop_
_entity.id
_entity.type
_entity.pdbx_description
1 polymer ?
#
loop_
_entity_poly.entity_id
_entity_poly.type
_entity_poly.pdbx_seq_one_letter_code
_entity_poly.pdbx_strand_id
1 'polypeptide(L)'
;MSFSSRTVFWGFLASALATPGVIHEHSPSSVRSLAAYNVTRNSSFEVYSHEFTSILGNNPSLNSILTSANASFAQFHEAGILFQEKPNPVLFITSNQYDVEGSPTTNNKAVAISKVSYDGNAWNAEIVKSTGYPVSLANGGCKYKEGIVLLDQGTLTTHGGLVYMNGTTPYGTSLLIDNFYGHPFNSPNDVVAASDGALWFTDPSYGSWQGIRGDPRLPPQVYRFMPGTNNIRVVADGLDQPNGIAFSPDEKTVYITDATGNSTALTSPRTIYAYDVVNKAGQPSLINKRVFAMAEKGLPDGIKTDAEGNVYVGCGDGVSVWNAGGMMLGKIKVEGGSANLVLGEGKVWLLNELQLWEASVATPALKINDVKKDD
;
A
#
# COMPACT_ATOMS: atom_id res chain seq x y z
N MET A 1 31.90 0.61 20.64
CA MET A 1 32.44 1.93 20.26
C MET A 1 31.26 2.85 20.04
N SER A 2 31.17 3.93 20.82
CA SER A 2 30.09 4.91 20.80
C SER A 2 30.24 5.84 19.59
N PHE A 3 29.15 6.11 18.87
CA PHE A 3 29.07 7.26 17.98
C PHE A 3 27.82 8.08 18.33
N SER A 4 28.10 9.33 18.70
CA SER A 4 27.18 10.40 19.07
C SER A 4 26.44 10.92 17.84
N SER A 5 25.10 10.95 17.90
CA SER A 5 24.25 11.72 16.99
C SER A 5 24.03 13.12 17.54
N ARG A 6 24.46 14.15 16.81
CA ARG A 6 24.08 15.53 17.10
C ARG A 6 22.72 15.81 16.47
N THR A 7 21.73 15.98 17.33
CA THR A 7 20.39 16.49 17.02
C THR A 7 20.50 17.97 16.64
N VAL A 8 19.92 18.35 15.49
CA VAL A 8 19.61 19.76 15.20
C VAL A 8 18.10 19.85 15.09
N PHE A 9 17.49 20.50 16.10
CA PHE A 9 16.08 20.86 16.14
C PHE A 9 15.88 22.11 15.28
N TRP A 10 14.92 22.06 14.35
CA TRP A 10 14.28 23.27 13.82
C TRP A 10 12.77 23.07 13.92
N GLY A 11 12.19 23.65 14.97
CA GLY A 11 10.75 23.84 15.06
C GLY A 11 10.40 25.19 14.43
N PHE A 12 9.53 25.17 13.43
CA PHE A 12 8.64 26.29 13.11
C PHE A 12 7.34 25.72 12.52
N LEU A 13 6.26 25.84 13.29
CA LEU A 13 4.89 25.73 12.80
C LEU A 13 4.61 26.99 11.97
N ALA A 14 4.67 26.85 10.65
CA ALA A 14 4.09 27.79 9.71
C ALA A 14 2.85 27.15 9.10
N SER A 15 1.74 27.88 9.05
CA SER A 15 0.59 27.51 8.22
C SER A 15 1.08 27.33 6.78
N ALA A 16 1.19 26.07 6.33
CA ALA A 16 1.79 25.75 5.05
C ALA A 16 0.87 26.21 3.91
N LEU A 17 1.23 27.31 3.27
CA LEU A 17 0.81 27.57 1.90
C LEU A 17 1.32 26.40 1.06
N ALA A 18 0.44 25.77 0.26
CA ALA A 18 0.82 24.66 -0.61
C ALA A 18 2.02 25.07 -1.46
N THR A 19 3.11 24.30 -1.39
CA THR A 19 4.33 24.62 -2.15
C THR A 19 4.15 24.08 -3.57
N PRO A 20 4.26 24.92 -4.62
CA PRO A 20 4.20 24.43 -6.00
C PRO A 20 5.25 23.33 -6.20
N GLY A 21 4.84 22.18 -6.73
CA GLY A 21 5.78 21.10 -6.98
C GLY A 21 6.70 21.44 -8.15
N VAL A 22 7.97 21.06 -8.04
CA VAL A 22 8.93 21.24 -9.13
C VAL A 22 8.74 20.10 -10.14
N ILE A 23 8.39 20.43 -11.38
CA ILE A 23 8.19 19.47 -12.47
C ILE A 23 9.47 19.37 -13.31
N HIS A 24 9.90 18.14 -13.59
CA HIS A 24 10.95 17.86 -14.57
C HIS A 24 10.41 16.99 -15.70
N GLU A 25 10.53 17.47 -16.94
CA GLU A 25 10.08 16.73 -18.13
C GLU A 25 11.24 15.98 -18.79
N HIS A 26 11.07 14.67 -18.95
CA HIS A 26 11.94 13.84 -19.75
C HIS A 26 11.52 13.93 -21.22
N SER A 27 12.49 14.24 -22.08
CA SER A 27 12.35 14.24 -23.53
C SER A 27 13.44 13.36 -24.14
N PRO A 28 13.23 12.79 -25.34
CA PRO A 28 14.29 12.07 -26.05
C PRO A 28 15.57 12.92 -26.23
N SER A 29 15.44 14.25 -26.25
CA SER A 29 16.57 15.19 -26.27
C SER A 29 17.29 15.35 -24.93
N SER A 30 16.61 15.20 -23.78
CA SER A 30 17.22 15.30 -22.45
C SER A 30 17.82 13.99 -21.94
N VAL A 31 17.49 12.84 -22.57
CA VAL A 31 18.03 11.52 -22.22
C VAL A 31 19.16 11.12 -23.18
N ARG A 32 20.37 11.67 -22.99
CA ARG A 32 21.55 11.34 -23.84
C ARG A 32 22.74 10.72 -23.10
N SER A 33 22.67 10.59 -21.78
CA SER A 33 23.72 9.94 -21.00
C SER A 33 23.19 9.41 -19.66
N LEU A 34 23.91 8.45 -19.06
CA LEU A 34 23.63 7.97 -17.71
C LEU A 34 23.67 9.12 -16.67
N ALA A 35 24.47 10.14 -16.92
CA ALA A 35 24.54 11.34 -16.09
C ALA A 35 23.26 12.20 -16.16
N ALA A 36 22.54 12.17 -17.28
CA ALA A 36 21.28 12.91 -17.45
C ALA A 36 20.12 12.35 -16.59
N TYR A 37 20.16 11.05 -16.26
CA TYR A 37 19.22 10.44 -15.31
C TYR A 37 19.46 10.91 -13.86
N ASN A 38 20.68 11.34 -13.52
CA ASN A 38 21.01 11.83 -12.17
C ASN A 38 20.63 13.31 -11.94
N VAL A 39 20.06 14.01 -12.93
CA VAL A 39 19.75 15.45 -12.89
C VAL A 39 18.44 15.75 -12.13
N THR A 40 17.66 14.74 -11.78
CA THR A 40 16.31 14.90 -11.20
C THR A 40 16.26 14.96 -9.66
N ARG A 41 17.38 15.28 -9.00
CA ARG A 41 17.43 15.25 -7.52
C ARG A 41 16.48 16.21 -6.83
N ASN A 42 16.03 17.27 -7.51
CA ASN A 42 15.24 18.35 -6.89
C ASN A 42 13.79 18.47 -7.40
N SER A 43 13.33 17.55 -8.25
CA SER A 43 11.94 17.59 -8.76
C SER A 43 10.99 16.78 -7.88
N SER A 44 9.84 17.36 -7.55
CA SER A 44 8.71 16.67 -6.89
C SER A 44 7.95 15.78 -7.87
N PHE A 45 7.96 16.14 -9.16
CA PHE A 45 7.29 15.40 -10.21
C PHE A 45 8.24 15.16 -11.39
N GLU A 46 8.40 13.90 -11.80
CA GLU A 46 9.06 13.54 -13.06
C GLU A 46 8.00 13.15 -14.08
N VAL A 47 8.03 13.79 -15.24
CA VAL A 47 7.07 13.57 -16.34
C VAL A 47 7.78 12.85 -17.47
N TYR A 48 7.29 11.67 -17.84
CA TYR A 48 7.80 10.87 -18.97
C TYR A 48 6.81 10.82 -20.15
N SER A 49 5.54 11.16 -19.91
CA SER A 49 4.47 11.20 -20.92
C SER A 49 3.53 12.38 -20.68
N HIS A 50 2.95 12.92 -21.76
CA HIS A 50 1.91 13.95 -21.70
C HIS A 50 0.62 13.48 -20.98
N GLU A 51 0.37 12.17 -20.96
CA GLU A 51 -0.70 11.57 -20.16
C GLU A 51 -0.51 11.89 -18.66
N PHE A 52 0.74 11.93 -18.16
CA PHE A 52 1.00 12.31 -16.77
C PHE A 52 0.78 13.79 -16.51
N THR A 53 1.08 14.66 -17.47
CA THR A 53 0.73 16.09 -17.38
C THR A 53 -0.77 16.27 -17.20
N SER A 54 -1.60 15.46 -17.88
CA SER A 54 -3.06 15.48 -17.71
C SER A 54 -3.48 15.05 -16.30
N ILE A 55 -2.81 14.05 -15.73
CA ILE A 55 -3.01 13.60 -14.34
C ILE A 55 -2.66 14.73 -13.37
N LEU A 56 -1.47 15.32 -13.50
CA LEU A 56 -0.99 16.40 -12.62
C LEU A 56 -1.87 17.67 -12.70
N GLY A 57 -2.38 17.99 -13.88
CA GLY A 57 -3.08 19.24 -14.13
C GLY A 57 -2.16 20.47 -14.13
N ASN A 58 -2.76 21.65 -13.98
CA ASN A 58 -2.03 22.92 -14.18
C ASN A 58 -1.16 23.34 -12.99
N ASN A 59 -1.53 22.94 -11.77
CA ASN A 59 -0.90 23.42 -10.54
C ASN A 59 -0.68 22.27 -9.53
N PRO A 60 0.08 21.23 -9.89
CA PRO A 60 0.34 20.15 -8.95
C PRO A 60 1.19 20.66 -7.78
N SER A 61 0.91 20.14 -6.59
CA SER A 61 1.65 20.48 -5.37
C SER A 61 1.94 19.22 -4.57
N LEU A 62 3.01 19.24 -3.77
CA LEU A 62 3.39 18.13 -2.90
C LEU A 62 3.73 18.69 -1.53
N ASN A 63 2.98 18.28 -0.50
CA ASN A 63 3.13 18.81 0.85
C ASN A 63 3.22 17.67 1.86
N SER A 64 4.13 17.78 2.81
CA SER A 64 4.10 16.92 4.00
C SER A 64 2.98 17.43 4.91
N ILE A 65 1.95 16.61 5.13
CA ILE A 65 0.75 16.99 5.88
C ILE A 65 0.76 16.50 7.33
N LEU A 66 1.46 15.40 7.59
CA LEU A 66 1.72 14.88 8.93
C LEU A 66 3.13 14.33 9.02
N THR A 67 3.70 14.40 10.21
CA THR A 67 4.99 13.79 10.55
C THR A 67 4.82 12.97 11.82
N SER A 68 5.42 11.79 11.84
CA SER A 68 5.40 10.87 12.97
C SER A 68 5.98 11.51 14.21
N ALA A 69 5.49 11.10 15.38
CA ALA A 69 5.89 11.68 16.65
C ALA A 69 7.39 11.55 16.95
N ASN A 70 8.04 10.50 16.43
CA ASN A 70 9.48 10.28 16.53
C ASN A 70 9.98 9.31 15.44
N ALA A 71 11.30 9.20 15.31
CA ALA A 71 11.96 8.38 14.28
C ALA A 71 11.82 6.85 14.49
N SER A 72 11.42 6.40 15.68
CA SER A 72 11.22 4.97 15.99
C SER A 72 9.79 4.51 15.74
N PHE A 73 8.88 5.41 15.38
CA PHE A 73 7.49 5.12 15.09
C PHE A 73 7.17 5.57 13.66
N ALA A 74 7.36 4.67 12.71
CA ALA A 74 7.02 4.92 11.32
C ALA A 74 5.50 4.76 11.10
N GLN A 75 4.76 5.81 11.42
CA GLN A 75 3.31 5.79 11.50
C GLN A 75 2.60 5.54 10.17
N PHE A 76 3.22 5.90 9.05
CA PHE A 76 2.59 5.95 7.73
C PHE A 76 3.25 4.93 6.79
N HIS A 77 2.92 3.65 6.94
CA HIS A 77 3.58 2.56 6.21
C HIS A 77 2.63 1.88 5.22
N GLU A 78 1.59 1.21 5.71
CA GLU A 78 0.81 0.23 4.94
C GLU A 78 -0.71 0.49 4.98
N ALA A 79 -1.47 -0.41 4.34
CA ALA A 79 -2.94 -0.47 4.23
C ALA A 79 -3.61 0.69 3.48
N GLY A 80 -3.16 1.93 3.65
CA GLY A 80 -3.60 3.11 2.91
C GLY A 80 -5.06 3.09 2.41
N ILE A 81 -6.02 3.21 3.33
CA ILE A 81 -7.45 3.00 3.02
C ILE A 81 -8.20 4.32 3.07
N LEU A 82 -8.80 4.73 1.94
CA LEU A 82 -9.78 5.82 1.93
C LEU A 82 -11.14 5.31 2.40
N PHE A 83 -11.68 5.92 3.46
CA PHE A 83 -12.97 5.57 4.02
C PHE A 83 -13.91 6.77 4.04
N GLN A 84 -15.12 6.59 3.52
CA GLN A 84 -16.11 7.65 3.42
C GLN A 84 -16.79 7.86 4.78
N GLU A 85 -16.49 9.00 5.41
CA GLU A 85 -17.14 9.47 6.63
C GLU A 85 -17.74 10.86 6.36
N LYS A 86 -18.79 11.23 7.09
CA LYS A 86 -19.39 12.57 6.95
C LYS A 86 -18.83 13.51 8.01
N PRO A 87 -18.48 14.77 7.68
CA PRO A 87 -18.66 15.42 6.38
C PRO A 87 -17.52 15.16 5.37
N ASN A 88 -16.35 14.71 5.83
CA ASN A 88 -15.15 14.52 5.01
C ASN A 88 -14.64 13.07 5.11
N PRO A 89 -14.08 12.51 4.02
CA PRO A 89 -13.45 11.20 4.08
C PRO A 89 -12.25 11.20 5.03
N VAL A 90 -11.92 10.01 5.53
CA VAL A 90 -10.78 9.76 6.43
C VAL A 90 -9.88 8.68 5.82
N LEU A 91 -8.64 8.61 6.28
CA LEU A 91 -7.71 7.55 5.90
C LEU A 91 -7.50 6.60 7.08
N PHE A 92 -7.46 5.30 6.82
CA PHE A 92 -6.91 4.33 7.77
C PHE A 92 -5.55 3.86 7.27
N ILE A 93 -4.56 3.91 8.15
CA ILE A 93 -3.16 3.63 7.82
C ILE A 93 -2.57 2.78 8.94
N THR A 94 -1.78 1.77 8.59
CA THR A 94 -1.00 0.99 9.55
C THR A 94 0.43 1.50 9.59
N SER A 95 1.00 1.52 10.80
CA SER A 95 2.42 1.83 10.98
C SER A 95 3.30 0.65 10.55
N ASN A 96 4.58 0.89 10.35
CA ASN A 96 5.55 -0.19 10.38
C ASN A 96 5.66 -0.75 11.81
N GLN A 97 6.33 -1.89 11.95
CA GLN A 97 6.62 -2.47 13.25
C GLN A 97 7.51 -1.52 14.07
N TYR A 98 7.08 -1.21 15.29
CA TYR A 98 7.88 -0.47 16.26
C TYR A 98 8.11 -1.29 17.51
N ASP A 99 9.22 -1.01 18.20
CA ASP A 99 9.60 -1.71 19.43
C ASP A 99 8.69 -1.34 20.60
N VAL A 100 8.22 -2.36 21.32
CA VAL A 100 7.46 -2.23 22.57
C VAL A 100 7.98 -3.23 23.60
N GLU A 101 8.13 -2.79 24.85
CA GLU A 101 8.50 -3.69 25.93
C GLU A 101 7.33 -4.59 26.35
N GLY A 102 7.63 -5.82 26.77
CA GLY A 102 6.64 -6.71 27.38
C GLY A 102 5.69 -7.42 26.40
N SER A 103 6.05 -7.51 25.12
CA SER A 103 5.26 -8.24 24.10
C SER A 103 6.06 -9.39 23.47
N PRO A 104 6.46 -10.42 24.26
CA PRO A 104 7.35 -11.48 23.77
C PRO A 104 6.72 -12.31 22.65
N THR A 105 5.39 -12.43 22.58
CA THR A 105 4.70 -13.19 21.53
C THR A 105 4.85 -12.53 20.15
N THR A 106 5.03 -11.22 20.09
CA THR A 106 5.31 -10.47 18.85
C THR A 106 6.79 -10.13 18.69
N ASN A 107 7.69 -10.79 19.42
CA ASN A 107 9.10 -10.44 19.47
C ASN A 107 9.34 -8.96 19.84
N ASN A 108 8.56 -8.46 20.83
CA ASN A 108 8.59 -7.08 21.31
C ASN A 108 8.27 -6.05 20.21
N LYS A 109 7.42 -6.41 19.25
CA LYS A 109 6.91 -5.51 18.20
C LYS A 109 5.44 -5.17 18.39
N ALA A 110 5.04 -4.01 17.90
CA ALA A 110 3.65 -3.63 17.73
C ALA A 110 3.47 -2.92 16.40
N VAL A 111 2.22 -2.88 15.93
CA VAL A 111 1.78 -2.03 14.83
C VAL A 111 0.55 -1.25 15.29
N ALA A 112 0.48 0.02 14.93
CA ALA A 112 -0.64 0.88 15.24
C ALA A 112 -1.51 1.08 14.00
N ILE A 113 -2.83 1.04 14.19
CA ILE A 113 -3.81 1.48 13.18
C ILE A 113 -4.12 2.94 13.48
N SER A 114 -3.87 3.84 12.53
CA SER A 114 -4.16 5.26 12.64
C SER A 114 -5.38 5.61 11.79
N LYS A 115 -6.31 6.39 12.33
CA LYS A 115 -7.32 7.13 11.57
C LYS A 115 -6.82 8.55 11.36
N VAL A 116 -6.70 8.97 10.11
CA VAL A 116 -6.24 10.29 9.70
C VAL A 116 -7.42 11.09 9.16
N SER A 117 -7.62 12.30 9.68
CA SER A 117 -8.76 13.16 9.34
C SER A 117 -8.35 14.62 9.19
N TYR A 118 -9.12 15.36 8.40
CA TYR A 118 -8.98 16.81 8.25
C TYR A 118 -10.17 17.51 8.89
N ASP A 119 -9.91 18.36 9.89
CA ASP A 119 -10.94 19.06 10.66
C ASP A 119 -11.43 20.38 10.02
N GLY A 120 -10.89 20.73 8.85
CA GLY A 120 -11.13 22.02 8.18
C GLY A 120 -10.01 23.04 8.39
N ASN A 121 -9.07 22.77 9.30
CA ASN A 121 -7.91 23.60 9.57
C ASN A 121 -6.60 22.80 9.47
N ALA A 122 -6.55 21.63 10.12
CA ALA A 122 -5.35 20.80 10.19
C ALA A 122 -5.65 19.31 9.96
N TRP A 123 -4.62 18.60 9.51
CA TRP A 123 -4.60 17.14 9.51
C TRP A 123 -4.31 16.63 10.91
N ASN A 124 -5.00 15.56 11.30
CA ASN A 124 -4.84 14.89 12.58
C ASN A 124 -4.73 13.38 12.37
N ALA A 125 -3.99 12.70 13.23
CA ALA A 125 -3.94 11.23 13.26
C ALA A 125 -4.20 10.72 14.68
N GLU A 126 -5.19 9.84 14.82
CA GLU A 126 -5.54 9.19 16.09
C GLU A 126 -5.30 7.68 15.99
N ILE A 127 -4.76 7.08 17.06
CA ILE A 127 -4.60 5.63 17.12
C ILE A 127 -5.96 5.00 17.40
N VAL A 128 -6.40 4.13 16.48
CA VAL A 128 -7.63 3.36 16.58
C VAL A 128 -7.48 2.31 17.67
N LYS A 129 -8.47 2.29 18.58
CA LYS A 129 -8.62 1.24 19.59
C LYS A 129 -9.80 0.37 19.18
N SER A 130 -9.50 -0.79 18.61
CA SER A 130 -10.52 -1.77 18.23
C SER A 130 -11.02 -2.55 19.44
N THR A 131 -12.20 -3.16 19.30
CA THR A 131 -12.83 -4.01 20.31
C THR A 131 -13.26 -5.33 19.69
N GLY A 132 -13.16 -6.46 20.41
CA GLY A 132 -13.54 -7.77 19.86
C GLY A 132 -12.33 -8.66 19.57
N TYR A 133 -12.24 -9.20 18.35
CA TYR A 133 -11.11 -10.05 17.97
C TYR A 133 -9.78 -9.26 18.01
N PRO A 134 -8.74 -9.75 18.70
CA PRO A 134 -7.48 -9.03 18.82
C PRO A 134 -6.77 -8.96 17.46
N VAL A 135 -6.40 -7.75 17.05
CA VAL A 135 -5.54 -7.52 15.87
C VAL A 135 -4.13 -7.28 16.39
N SER A 136 -3.21 -8.18 16.07
CA SER A 136 -1.88 -8.22 16.69
C SER A 136 -0.88 -7.32 15.97
N LEU A 137 -0.68 -7.58 14.67
CA LEU A 137 0.28 -6.89 13.81
C LEU A 137 -0.39 -6.63 12.44
N ALA A 138 -1.32 -5.68 12.39
CA ALA A 138 -2.02 -5.32 11.15
C ALA A 138 -1.03 -4.75 10.12
N ASN A 139 -0.93 -5.36 8.93
CA ASN A 139 -0.11 -4.87 7.83
C ASN A 139 -0.97 -4.17 6.78
N GLY A 140 -1.39 -4.86 5.72
CA GLY A 140 -2.25 -4.27 4.69
C GLY A 140 -3.72 -4.30 5.06
N GLY A 141 -4.53 -3.75 4.15
CA GLY A 141 -5.97 -3.69 4.34
C GLY A 141 -6.69 -3.03 3.18
N CYS A 142 -8.01 -3.19 3.15
CA CYS A 142 -8.86 -2.53 2.15
C CYS A 142 -10.22 -2.17 2.72
N LYS A 143 -10.90 -1.20 2.09
CA LYS A 143 -12.33 -0.96 2.31
C LYS A 143 -13.11 -2.22 1.93
N TYR A 144 -14.04 -2.63 2.78
CA TYR A 144 -14.90 -3.78 2.52
C TYR A 144 -16.28 -3.55 3.15
N LYS A 145 -17.32 -3.52 2.31
CA LYS A 145 -18.70 -3.17 2.73
C LYS A 145 -18.70 -1.86 3.55
N GLU A 146 -19.30 -1.86 4.73
CA GLU A 146 -19.40 -0.71 5.65
C GLU A 146 -18.19 -0.59 6.60
N GLY A 147 -17.13 -1.35 6.34
CA GLY A 147 -15.94 -1.39 7.19
C GLY A 147 -14.68 -1.64 6.39
N ILE A 148 -13.74 -2.31 7.04
CA ILE A 148 -12.38 -2.52 6.58
C ILE A 148 -12.01 -3.99 6.82
N VAL A 149 -11.27 -4.58 5.88
CA VAL A 149 -10.53 -5.82 6.15
C VAL A 149 -9.07 -5.44 6.37
N LEU A 150 -8.51 -5.94 7.48
CA LEU A 150 -7.10 -5.81 7.85
C LEU A 150 -6.43 -7.18 7.76
N LEU A 151 -5.15 -7.17 7.40
CA LEU A 151 -4.32 -8.36 7.27
C LEU A 151 -3.43 -8.42 8.51
N ASP A 152 -3.85 -9.23 9.49
CA ASP A 152 -3.03 -9.47 10.69
C ASP A 152 -1.91 -10.45 10.32
N GLN A 153 -0.66 -10.05 10.55
CA GLN A 153 0.50 -10.91 10.29
C GLN A 153 0.64 -12.04 11.30
N GLY A 154 -0.12 -11.99 12.39
CA GLY A 154 -0.08 -12.98 13.47
C GLY A 154 1.09 -12.74 14.42
N THR A 155 1.38 -13.74 15.26
CA THR A 155 2.46 -13.68 16.26
C THR A 155 3.25 -15.00 16.26
N LEU A 156 4.27 -15.10 17.11
CA LEU A 156 4.99 -16.36 17.34
C LEU A 156 4.08 -17.48 17.87
N THR A 157 2.91 -17.13 18.41
CA THR A 157 1.97 -18.07 19.06
C THR A 157 0.57 -18.10 18.44
N THR A 158 0.22 -17.15 17.59
CA THR A 158 -1.12 -17.04 16.96
C THR A 158 -0.98 -16.87 15.46
N HIS A 159 -1.93 -17.39 14.69
CA HIS A 159 -1.92 -17.30 13.23
C HIS A 159 -2.19 -15.87 12.75
N GLY A 160 -1.65 -15.53 11.59
CA GLY A 160 -2.09 -14.37 10.83
C GLY A 160 -3.35 -14.67 10.02
N GLY A 161 -4.07 -13.64 9.58
CA GLY A 161 -5.33 -13.82 8.90
C GLY A 161 -6.01 -12.51 8.49
N LEU A 162 -7.20 -12.64 7.92
CA LEU A 162 -8.04 -11.52 7.53
C LEU A 162 -8.99 -11.22 8.68
N VAL A 163 -8.98 -9.97 9.16
CA VAL A 163 -9.85 -9.50 10.23
C VAL A 163 -10.73 -8.38 9.68
N TYR A 164 -12.05 -8.50 9.83
CA TYR A 164 -12.96 -7.40 9.55
C TYR A 164 -12.99 -6.44 10.74
N MET A 165 -12.98 -5.14 10.47
CA MET A 165 -13.13 -4.06 11.44
C MET A 165 -14.24 -3.11 10.96
N ASN A 166 -15.17 -2.76 11.85
CA ASN A 166 -16.14 -1.68 11.57
C ASN A 166 -15.39 -0.37 11.26
N GLY A 167 -15.82 0.36 10.25
CA GLY A 167 -15.17 1.62 9.85
C GLY A 167 -15.43 2.80 10.80
N THR A 168 -16.30 2.62 11.79
CA THR A 168 -16.68 3.65 12.76
C THR A 168 -16.57 3.13 14.20
N THR A 169 -16.38 4.05 15.14
CA THR A 169 -16.35 3.77 16.59
C THR A 169 -17.59 2.95 17.01
N PRO A 170 -17.43 1.86 17.78
CA PRO A 170 -16.25 1.48 18.56
C PRO A 170 -15.25 0.55 17.84
N TYR A 171 -15.21 0.56 16.51
CA TYR A 171 -14.25 -0.20 15.70
C TYR A 171 -14.23 -1.70 16.05
N GLY A 172 -15.42 -2.29 16.14
CA GLY A 172 -15.59 -3.71 16.45
C GLY A 172 -14.91 -4.61 15.41
N THR A 173 -14.22 -5.66 15.85
CA THR A 173 -13.45 -6.58 15.00
C THR A 173 -13.92 -8.02 15.10
N SER A 174 -13.87 -8.73 13.97
CA SER A 174 -14.14 -10.17 13.88
C SER A 174 -13.21 -10.86 12.90
N LEU A 175 -12.68 -12.02 13.29
CA LEU A 175 -11.88 -12.86 12.41
C LEU A 175 -12.73 -13.35 11.23
N LEU A 176 -12.19 -13.27 10.01
CA LEU A 176 -12.78 -13.85 8.82
C LEU A 176 -12.18 -15.21 8.48
N ILE A 177 -10.84 -15.30 8.41
CA ILE A 177 -10.10 -16.54 8.12
C ILE A 177 -8.63 -16.40 8.54
N ASP A 178 -8.01 -17.47 9.04
CA ASP A 178 -6.61 -17.50 9.51
C ASP A 178 -5.78 -18.68 8.95
N ASN A 179 -6.37 -19.49 8.07
CA ASN A 179 -5.72 -20.67 7.51
C ASN A 179 -6.23 -21.05 6.13
N PHE A 180 -5.42 -21.81 5.40
CA PHE A 180 -5.77 -22.52 4.18
C PHE A 180 -5.93 -24.02 4.48
N TYR A 181 -7.17 -24.48 4.65
CA TYR A 181 -7.51 -25.90 4.93
C TYR A 181 -6.68 -26.53 6.06
N GLY A 182 -6.50 -25.81 7.16
CA GLY A 182 -5.73 -26.25 8.34
C GLY A 182 -4.25 -25.87 8.32
N HIS A 183 -3.75 -25.29 7.22
CA HIS A 183 -2.40 -24.74 7.16
C HIS A 183 -2.43 -23.24 7.47
N PRO A 184 -1.76 -22.78 8.54
CA PRO A 184 -1.70 -21.35 8.86
C PRO A 184 -1.06 -20.56 7.72
N PHE A 185 -1.57 -19.35 7.47
CA PHE A 185 -0.90 -18.40 6.59
C PHE A 185 0.48 -18.02 7.13
N ASN A 186 1.37 -17.62 6.21
CA ASN A 186 2.73 -17.23 6.54
C ASN A 186 2.73 -15.93 7.36
N SER A 187 2.24 -14.85 6.72
CA SER A 187 1.93 -13.52 7.27
C SER A 187 1.30 -12.71 6.14
N PRO A 188 -0.03 -12.75 5.99
CA PRO A 188 -0.71 -12.06 4.90
C PRO A 188 -0.31 -10.58 4.85
N ASN A 189 -0.03 -10.06 3.65
CA ASN A 189 0.48 -8.70 3.48
C ASN A 189 -0.62 -7.76 2.99
N ASP A 190 -1.06 -7.87 1.74
CA ASP A 190 -1.97 -6.89 1.13
C ASP A 190 -3.25 -7.55 0.60
N VAL A 191 -4.34 -6.78 0.50
CA VAL A 191 -5.66 -7.28 0.11
C VAL A 191 -6.43 -6.30 -0.75
N VAL A 192 -7.25 -6.84 -1.65
CA VAL A 192 -8.23 -6.08 -2.42
C VAL A 192 -9.57 -6.80 -2.44
N ALA A 193 -10.65 -6.06 -2.29
CA ALA A 193 -12.01 -6.57 -2.46
C ALA A 193 -12.41 -6.51 -3.94
N ALA A 194 -12.88 -7.63 -4.47
CA ALA A 194 -13.48 -7.72 -5.80
C ALA A 194 -14.98 -7.35 -5.74
N SER A 195 -15.55 -6.98 -6.88
CA SER A 195 -16.96 -6.58 -7.02
C SER A 195 -17.96 -7.68 -6.67
N ASP A 196 -17.54 -8.95 -6.74
CA ASP A 196 -18.32 -10.12 -6.32
C ASP A 196 -18.29 -10.37 -4.80
N GLY A 197 -17.59 -9.52 -4.04
CA GLY A 197 -17.42 -9.63 -2.59
C GLY A 197 -16.31 -10.56 -2.13
N ALA A 198 -15.54 -11.16 -3.05
CA ALA A 198 -14.36 -11.92 -2.67
C ALA A 198 -13.22 -10.99 -2.24
N LEU A 199 -12.43 -11.45 -1.28
CA LEU A 199 -11.18 -10.85 -0.85
C LEU A 199 -10.03 -11.57 -1.53
N TRP A 200 -9.20 -10.85 -2.26
CA TRP A 200 -8.00 -11.36 -2.91
C TRP A 200 -6.79 -10.81 -2.17
N PHE A 201 -5.90 -11.68 -1.70
CA PHE A 201 -4.81 -11.27 -0.82
C PHE A 201 -3.52 -12.03 -1.09
N THR A 202 -2.41 -11.43 -0.69
CA THR A 202 -1.06 -11.98 -0.80
C THR A 202 -0.57 -12.54 0.53
N ASP A 203 0.15 -13.66 0.50
CA ASP A 203 0.72 -14.31 1.69
C ASP A 203 2.23 -14.56 1.54
N PRO A 204 3.06 -13.50 1.61
CA PRO A 204 4.50 -13.62 1.57
C PRO A 204 5.07 -14.21 2.87
N SER A 205 6.37 -14.46 2.89
CA SER A 205 7.09 -15.01 4.05
C SER A 205 7.69 -13.96 4.99
N TYR A 206 7.32 -12.68 4.85
CA TYR A 206 7.95 -11.57 5.57
C TYR A 206 7.95 -11.72 7.10
N GLY A 207 6.87 -12.23 7.69
CA GLY A 207 6.81 -12.38 9.15
C GLY A 207 7.89 -13.29 9.71
N SER A 208 8.33 -14.30 8.95
CA SER A 208 9.47 -15.14 9.31
C SER A 208 10.78 -14.36 9.21
N TRP A 209 10.98 -13.59 8.13
CA TRP A 209 12.18 -12.75 7.93
C TRP A 209 12.32 -11.65 8.99
N GLN A 210 11.18 -11.13 9.46
CA GLN A 210 11.08 -10.11 10.49
C GLN A 210 11.14 -10.69 11.91
N GLY A 211 11.08 -12.02 12.06
CA GLY A 211 11.14 -12.71 13.35
C GLY A 211 9.86 -12.58 14.19
N ILE A 212 8.73 -12.21 13.60
CA ILE A 212 7.41 -12.15 14.25
C ILE A 212 6.62 -13.46 14.08
N ARG A 213 7.10 -14.36 13.21
CA ARG A 213 6.56 -15.69 12.93
C ARG A 213 7.67 -16.72 12.83
N GLY A 214 7.31 -17.99 13.03
CA GLY A 214 8.19 -19.12 12.72
C GLY A 214 8.31 -19.36 11.21
N ASP A 215 9.00 -20.45 10.85
CA ASP A 215 9.20 -20.81 9.44
C ASP A 215 7.85 -20.97 8.68
N PRO A 216 7.77 -20.44 7.44
CA PRO A 216 6.60 -20.58 6.59
C PRO A 216 6.17 -22.05 6.42
N ARG A 217 4.86 -22.29 6.40
CA ARG A 217 4.28 -23.63 6.14
C ARG A 217 3.52 -23.71 4.82
N LEU A 218 3.39 -22.58 4.14
CA LEU A 218 2.82 -22.47 2.81
C LEU A 218 3.84 -21.79 1.88
N PRO A 219 3.84 -22.12 0.58
CA PRO A 219 4.58 -21.32 -0.39
C PRO A 219 4.02 -19.88 -0.44
N PRO A 220 4.85 -18.87 -0.76
CA PRO A 220 4.36 -17.52 -1.06
C PRO A 220 3.38 -17.53 -2.23
N GLN A 221 2.13 -17.14 -1.97
CA GLN A 221 1.03 -17.29 -2.94
C GLN A 221 0.00 -16.17 -2.82
N VAL A 222 -0.89 -16.11 -3.81
CA VAL A 222 -2.06 -15.24 -3.82
C VAL A 222 -3.31 -16.08 -3.68
N TYR A 223 -4.19 -15.68 -2.77
CA TYR A 223 -5.41 -16.38 -2.44
C TYR A 223 -6.63 -15.53 -2.80
N ARG A 224 -7.74 -16.22 -3.09
CA ARG A 224 -9.08 -15.64 -3.15
C ARG A 224 -9.93 -16.31 -2.08
N PHE A 225 -10.55 -15.50 -1.24
CA PHE A 225 -11.45 -15.92 -0.18
C PHE A 225 -12.83 -15.29 -0.34
N MET A 226 -13.88 -16.09 -0.25
CA MET A 226 -15.27 -15.62 -0.28
C MET A 226 -15.91 -15.77 1.10
N PRO A 227 -16.06 -14.68 1.89
CA PRO A 227 -16.57 -14.76 3.25
C PRO A 227 -17.93 -15.45 3.37
N GLY A 228 -18.87 -15.18 2.45
CA GLY A 228 -20.23 -15.71 2.51
C GLY A 228 -20.35 -17.24 2.33
N THR A 229 -19.33 -17.90 1.77
CA THR A 229 -19.32 -19.36 1.56
C THR A 229 -18.14 -20.06 2.23
N ASN A 230 -17.27 -19.29 2.88
CA ASN A 230 -15.98 -19.74 3.39
C ASN A 230 -15.10 -20.44 2.32
N ASN A 231 -15.32 -20.16 1.04
CA ASN A 231 -14.53 -20.75 -0.04
C ASN A 231 -13.20 -20.01 -0.18
N ILE A 232 -12.09 -20.72 0.00
CA ILE A 232 -10.74 -20.22 -0.20
C ILE A 232 -10.00 -21.07 -1.23
N ARG A 233 -9.21 -20.43 -2.09
CA ARG A 233 -8.27 -21.11 -2.98
C ARG A 233 -7.11 -20.22 -3.39
N VAL A 234 -6.03 -20.87 -3.80
CA VAL A 234 -4.92 -20.23 -4.50
C VAL A 234 -5.40 -19.78 -5.88
N VAL A 235 -5.00 -18.58 -6.28
CA VAL A 235 -5.30 -17.98 -7.60
C VAL A 235 -4.06 -17.63 -8.40
N ALA A 236 -2.91 -17.43 -7.75
CA ALA A 236 -1.61 -17.32 -8.40
C ALA A 236 -0.49 -17.86 -7.50
N ASP A 237 0.54 -18.38 -8.15
CA ASP A 237 1.77 -18.90 -7.55
C ASP A 237 3.01 -18.47 -8.39
N GLY A 238 4.18 -18.99 -8.01
CA GLY A 238 5.44 -18.72 -8.73
C GLY A 238 5.91 -17.26 -8.64
N LEU A 239 5.48 -16.54 -7.62
CA LEU A 239 6.01 -15.25 -7.18
C LEU A 239 6.95 -15.53 -6.00
N ASP A 240 8.00 -14.75 -5.86
CA ASP A 240 8.98 -14.97 -4.79
C ASP A 240 8.46 -14.39 -3.47
N GLN A 241 8.08 -13.10 -3.45
CA GLN A 241 7.37 -12.48 -2.34
C GLN A 241 6.22 -11.61 -2.88
N PRO A 242 5.00 -12.17 -3.05
CA PRO A 242 3.84 -11.39 -3.47
C PRO A 242 3.51 -10.36 -2.40
N ASN A 243 3.41 -9.09 -2.79
CA ASN A 243 3.16 -7.99 -1.88
C ASN A 243 1.85 -7.26 -2.24
N GLY A 244 1.90 -6.13 -2.92
CA GLY A 244 0.73 -5.36 -3.32
C GLY A 244 -0.14 -6.08 -4.35
N ILE A 245 -1.46 -5.90 -4.26
CA ILE A 245 -2.45 -6.41 -5.20
C ILE A 245 -3.52 -5.37 -5.56
N ALA A 246 -3.84 -5.22 -6.86
CA ALA A 246 -4.92 -4.36 -7.33
C ALA A 246 -5.57 -4.90 -8.62
N PHE A 247 -6.87 -4.65 -8.80
CA PHE A 247 -7.57 -4.92 -10.06
C PHE A 247 -7.52 -3.73 -11.01
N SER A 248 -7.61 -3.97 -12.32
CA SER A 248 -8.03 -2.93 -13.27
C SER A 248 -9.46 -2.45 -12.94
N PRO A 249 -9.87 -1.26 -13.38
CA PRO A 249 -11.20 -0.72 -13.08
C PRO A 249 -12.37 -1.60 -13.55
N ASP A 250 -12.14 -2.43 -14.56
CA ASP A 250 -13.11 -3.39 -15.09
C ASP A 250 -12.93 -4.82 -14.54
N GLU A 251 -12.02 -5.00 -13.58
CA GLU A 251 -11.63 -6.27 -12.94
C GLU A 251 -11.19 -7.38 -13.90
N LYS A 252 -10.85 -7.05 -15.15
CA LYS A 252 -10.34 -8.02 -16.13
C LYS A 252 -8.86 -8.27 -16.04
N THR A 253 -8.12 -7.41 -15.34
CA THR A 253 -6.70 -7.58 -15.06
C THR A 253 -6.46 -7.50 -13.56
N VAL A 254 -5.58 -8.36 -13.03
CA VAL A 254 -5.01 -8.23 -11.68
C VAL A 254 -3.53 -7.90 -11.81
N TYR A 255 -3.08 -6.90 -11.07
CA TYR A 255 -1.69 -6.54 -10.90
C TYR A 255 -1.21 -7.01 -9.53
N ILE A 256 -0.05 -7.68 -9.49
CA ILE A 256 0.59 -8.14 -8.25
C ILE A 256 2.06 -7.73 -8.27
N THR A 257 2.53 -7.11 -7.19
CA THR A 257 3.95 -6.77 -7.02
C THR A 257 4.72 -7.96 -6.44
N ASP A 258 5.92 -8.21 -6.96
CA ASP A 258 6.86 -9.22 -6.46
C ASP A 258 8.09 -8.51 -5.88
N ALA A 259 8.20 -8.52 -4.55
CA ALA A 259 9.03 -7.60 -3.78
C ALA A 259 10.04 -8.34 -2.91
N THR A 260 11.06 -8.92 -3.55
CA THR A 260 12.07 -9.74 -2.87
C THR A 260 13.44 -9.05 -2.76
N GLY A 261 13.70 -8.07 -3.62
CA GLY A 261 14.93 -7.25 -3.56
C GLY A 261 15.12 -6.46 -2.27
N ASN A 262 16.35 -6.40 -1.80
CA ASN A 262 16.80 -5.46 -0.77
C ASN A 262 18.15 -4.88 -1.18
N SER A 263 18.76 -4.07 -0.32
CA SER A 263 20.06 -3.42 -0.58
C SER A 263 21.21 -4.42 -0.84
N THR A 264 21.04 -5.69 -0.48
CA THR A 264 22.04 -6.76 -0.69
C THR A 264 21.67 -7.74 -1.79
N ALA A 265 20.44 -7.68 -2.31
CA ALA A 265 19.92 -8.57 -3.35
C ALA A 265 19.47 -7.77 -4.59
N LEU A 266 20.42 -7.07 -5.21
CA LEU A 266 20.16 -6.17 -6.34
C LEU A 266 19.59 -6.88 -7.60
N THR A 267 19.70 -8.20 -7.70
CA THR A 267 19.17 -8.99 -8.82
C THR A 267 17.84 -9.68 -8.49
N SER A 268 17.34 -9.55 -7.27
CA SER A 268 16.07 -10.16 -6.86
C SER A 268 14.87 -9.44 -7.49
N PRO A 269 13.70 -10.12 -7.57
CA PRO A 269 12.47 -9.56 -8.13
C PRO A 269 12.11 -8.17 -7.56
N ARG A 270 11.80 -7.26 -8.50
CA ARG A 270 11.22 -5.92 -8.29
C ARG A 270 10.18 -5.63 -9.36
N THR A 271 9.50 -6.69 -9.77
CA THR A 271 8.67 -6.74 -10.97
C THR A 271 7.21 -6.69 -10.56
N ILE A 272 6.42 -5.96 -11.33
CA ILE A 272 4.97 -5.94 -11.25
C ILE A 272 4.47 -6.87 -12.35
N TYR A 273 3.66 -7.86 -12.00
CA TYR A 273 3.07 -8.80 -12.94
C TYR A 273 1.59 -8.51 -13.13
N ALA A 274 1.13 -8.67 -14.37
CA ALA A 274 -0.29 -8.65 -14.71
C ALA A 274 -0.80 -10.06 -15.04
N TYR A 275 -2.06 -10.30 -14.75
CA TYR A 275 -2.79 -11.53 -15.05
C TYR A 275 -4.16 -11.17 -15.64
N ASP A 276 -4.62 -11.93 -16.62
CA ASP A 276 -5.99 -11.79 -17.09
C ASP A 276 -6.93 -12.56 -16.14
N VAL A 277 -8.04 -11.93 -15.79
CA VAL A 277 -9.11 -12.52 -14.99
C VAL A 277 -10.14 -13.12 -15.94
N VAL A 278 -10.26 -14.44 -15.93
CA VAL A 278 -11.20 -15.17 -16.77
C VAL A 278 -12.16 -16.00 -15.92
N ASN A 279 -13.37 -16.25 -16.40
CA ASN A 279 -14.26 -17.20 -15.75
C ASN A 279 -13.95 -18.63 -16.23
N LYS A 280 -13.66 -19.55 -15.30
CA LYS A 280 -13.55 -20.98 -15.56
C LYS A 280 -14.50 -21.73 -14.62
N ALA A 281 -15.43 -22.49 -15.20
CA ALA A 281 -16.43 -23.24 -14.45
C ALA A 281 -17.21 -22.39 -13.41
N GLY A 282 -17.57 -21.15 -13.78
CA GLY A 282 -18.28 -20.23 -12.89
C GLY A 282 -17.38 -19.50 -11.88
N GLN A 283 -16.06 -19.70 -11.92
CA GLN A 283 -15.12 -19.16 -10.93
C GLN A 283 -14.06 -18.23 -11.57
N PRO A 284 -13.82 -17.03 -11.03
CA PRO A 284 -12.74 -16.14 -11.49
C PRO A 284 -11.35 -16.78 -11.36
N SER A 285 -10.59 -16.90 -12.43
CA SER A 285 -9.27 -17.53 -12.46
C SER A 285 -8.26 -16.62 -13.12
N LEU A 286 -7.01 -16.66 -12.66
CA LEU A 286 -5.92 -15.92 -13.28
C LEU A 286 -5.25 -16.77 -14.37
N ILE A 287 -4.99 -16.15 -15.51
CA ILE A 287 -4.19 -16.73 -16.60
C ILE A 287 -3.21 -15.67 -17.14
N ASN A 288 -2.33 -16.07 -18.05
CA ASN A 288 -1.44 -15.16 -18.79
C ASN A 288 -0.60 -14.24 -17.88
N LYS A 289 0.09 -14.83 -16.90
CA LYS A 289 1.14 -14.14 -16.12
C LYS A 289 2.11 -13.48 -17.08
N ARG A 290 2.22 -12.16 -17.03
CA ARG A 290 3.11 -11.36 -17.87
C ARG A 290 3.74 -10.25 -17.08
N VAL A 291 4.95 -9.85 -17.48
CA VAL A 291 5.55 -8.63 -16.94
C VAL A 291 4.67 -7.44 -17.34
N PHE A 292 4.30 -6.63 -16.36
CA PHE A 292 3.64 -5.35 -16.58
C PHE A 292 4.67 -4.23 -16.54
N ALA A 293 5.40 -4.11 -15.43
CA ALA A 293 6.42 -3.10 -15.23
C ALA A 293 7.48 -3.57 -14.22
N MET A 294 8.52 -2.78 -14.00
CA MET A 294 9.53 -3.01 -12.98
C MET A 294 9.80 -1.69 -12.25
N ALA A 295 9.90 -1.74 -10.92
CA ALA A 295 10.32 -0.58 -10.14
C ALA A 295 11.76 -0.21 -10.51
N GLU A 296 11.97 1.05 -10.88
CA GLU A 296 13.31 1.54 -11.22
C GLU A 296 14.18 1.72 -9.97
N LYS A 297 13.58 2.12 -8.85
CA LYS A 297 14.25 2.26 -7.56
C LYS A 297 13.49 1.56 -6.44
N GLY A 298 14.21 0.89 -5.55
CA GLY A 298 13.63 0.17 -4.41
C GLY A 298 12.80 -1.04 -4.86
N LEU A 299 11.77 -1.34 -4.08
CA LEU A 299 10.80 -2.41 -4.35
C LEU A 299 9.46 -1.82 -4.78
N PRO A 300 8.71 -2.49 -5.69
CA PRO A 300 7.31 -2.20 -5.87
C PRO A 300 6.54 -2.76 -4.67
N ASP A 301 5.89 -1.89 -3.92
CA ASP A 301 5.25 -2.24 -2.66
C ASP A 301 3.71 -2.16 -2.83
N GLY A 302 3.03 -1.31 -2.08
CA GLY A 302 1.61 -1.05 -2.25
C GLY A 302 1.25 -0.53 -3.65
N ILE A 303 0.16 -1.06 -4.21
CA ILE A 303 -0.33 -0.78 -5.57
C ILE A 303 -1.80 -0.35 -5.55
N LYS A 304 -2.16 0.60 -6.41
CA LYS A 304 -3.53 1.07 -6.63
C LYS A 304 -3.76 1.39 -8.10
N THR A 305 -5.02 1.34 -8.53
CA THR A 305 -5.45 1.68 -9.89
C THR A 305 -6.46 2.82 -9.85
N ASP A 306 -6.32 3.78 -10.76
CA ASP A 306 -7.31 4.84 -10.92
C ASP A 306 -8.46 4.42 -11.85
N ALA A 307 -9.49 5.26 -11.97
CA ALA A 307 -10.65 5.00 -12.82
C ALA A 307 -10.35 4.87 -14.32
N GLU A 308 -9.23 5.44 -14.80
CA GLU A 308 -8.80 5.39 -16.20
C GLU A 308 -7.91 4.16 -16.50
N GLY A 309 -7.54 3.40 -15.46
CA GLY A 309 -6.72 2.20 -15.56
C GLY A 309 -5.22 2.46 -15.45
N ASN A 310 -4.80 3.65 -15.02
CA ASN A 310 -3.41 3.90 -14.65
C ASN A 310 -3.10 3.18 -13.34
N VAL A 311 -1.88 2.69 -13.23
CA VAL A 311 -1.37 1.88 -12.13
C VAL A 311 -0.35 2.69 -11.35
N TYR A 312 -0.62 2.92 -10.08
CA TYR A 312 0.21 3.66 -9.15
C TYR A 312 0.86 2.68 -8.18
N VAL A 313 2.17 2.74 -7.99
CA VAL A 313 2.91 1.83 -7.10
C VAL A 313 3.89 2.60 -6.23
N GLY A 314 3.90 2.29 -4.94
CA GLY A 314 4.94 2.73 -4.01
C GLY A 314 6.29 2.12 -4.35
N CYS A 315 7.31 2.95 -4.47
CA CYS A 315 8.68 2.62 -4.87
C CYS A 315 9.69 3.36 -3.98
N GLY A 316 10.99 3.03 -4.12
CA GLY A 316 12.07 3.60 -3.28
C GLY A 316 12.43 5.09 -3.53
N ASP A 317 11.74 5.75 -4.45
CA ASP A 317 11.82 7.20 -4.71
C ASP A 317 10.46 7.91 -4.70
N GLY A 318 9.37 7.22 -4.35
CA GLY A 318 8.05 7.79 -4.18
C GLY A 318 7.00 6.90 -4.83
N VAL A 319 6.11 7.49 -5.63
CA VAL A 319 5.09 6.74 -6.38
C VAL A 319 5.39 6.81 -7.87
N SER A 320 5.52 5.65 -8.50
CA SER A 320 5.61 5.52 -9.95
C SER A 320 4.24 5.26 -10.55
N VAL A 321 3.98 5.84 -11.73
CA VAL A 321 2.68 5.77 -12.42
C VAL A 321 2.86 5.24 -13.83
N TRP A 322 2.16 4.17 -14.17
CA TRP A 322 2.14 3.57 -15.51
C TRP A 322 0.72 3.59 -16.07
N ASN A 323 0.56 3.63 -17.39
CA ASN A 323 -0.74 3.34 -18.00
C ASN A 323 -1.03 1.83 -17.99
N ALA A 324 -2.24 1.44 -18.39
CA ALA A 324 -2.67 0.03 -18.44
C ALA A 324 -1.80 -0.87 -19.36
N GLY A 325 -0.98 -0.28 -20.24
CA GLY A 325 -0.03 -0.99 -21.10
C GLY A 325 1.33 -1.25 -20.45
N GLY A 326 1.60 -0.73 -19.24
CA GLY A 326 2.90 -0.84 -18.57
C GLY A 326 3.91 0.22 -19.00
N MET A 327 3.47 1.27 -19.70
CA MET A 327 4.34 2.39 -20.08
C MET A 327 4.42 3.41 -18.93
N MET A 328 5.64 3.76 -18.51
CA MET A 328 5.88 4.76 -17.47
C MET A 328 5.32 6.11 -17.93
N LEU A 329 4.42 6.68 -17.15
CA LEU A 329 3.86 8.01 -17.37
C LEU A 329 4.66 9.05 -16.58
N GLY A 330 4.99 8.74 -15.33
CA GLY A 330 5.51 9.73 -14.40
C GLY A 330 5.84 9.18 -13.02
N LYS A 331 6.42 10.05 -12.19
CA LYS A 331 6.65 9.80 -10.77
C LYS A 331 6.29 10.99 -9.91
N ILE A 332 5.73 10.71 -8.73
CA ILE A 332 5.60 11.65 -7.61
C ILE A 332 6.71 11.31 -6.62
N LYS A 333 7.69 12.20 -6.46
CA LYS A 333 8.93 11.91 -5.74
C LYS A 333 8.91 12.38 -4.31
N VAL A 334 9.29 11.48 -3.42
CA VAL A 334 9.55 11.75 -2.00
C VAL A 334 10.83 11.05 -1.59
N GLU A 335 11.70 11.74 -0.86
CA GLU A 335 12.92 11.13 -0.34
C GLU A 335 12.55 10.00 0.63
N GLY A 336 13.26 8.87 0.55
CA GLY A 336 12.91 7.67 1.33
C GLY A 336 11.84 6.77 0.71
N GLY A 337 11.13 7.22 -0.34
CA GLY A 337 10.19 6.37 -1.09
C GLY A 337 8.75 6.40 -0.57
N SER A 338 7.93 5.45 -0.99
CA SER A 338 6.57 5.27 -0.47
C SER A 338 6.31 3.77 -0.33
N ALA A 339 5.97 3.30 0.88
CA ALA A 339 5.63 1.89 1.12
C ALA A 339 4.22 1.57 0.61
N ASN A 340 3.28 2.50 0.77
CA ASN A 340 1.95 2.39 0.20
C ASN A 340 1.42 3.77 -0.19
N LEU A 341 0.19 3.83 -0.67
CA LEU A 341 -0.43 5.05 -1.21
C LEU A 341 -1.95 4.97 -1.17
N VAL A 342 -2.59 6.14 -1.13
CA VAL A 342 -4.04 6.27 -1.20
C VAL A 342 -4.40 7.18 -2.36
N LEU A 343 -5.33 6.76 -3.21
CA LEU A 343 -5.92 7.60 -4.24
C LEU A 343 -7.23 8.20 -3.71
N GLY A 344 -7.38 9.52 -3.77
CA GLY A 344 -8.63 10.24 -3.54
C GLY A 344 -8.93 11.19 -4.68
N GLU A 345 -10.08 11.86 -4.63
CA GLU A 345 -10.46 12.81 -5.68
C GLU A 345 -9.48 14.00 -5.74
N GLY A 346 -8.69 14.05 -6.81
CA GLY A 346 -7.69 15.10 -7.03
C GLY A 346 -6.50 15.04 -6.06
N LYS A 347 -6.30 13.90 -5.39
CA LYS A 347 -5.28 13.73 -4.36
C LYS A 347 -4.63 12.35 -4.43
N VAL A 348 -3.32 12.33 -4.20
CA VAL A 348 -2.57 11.10 -3.89
C VAL A 348 -1.89 11.30 -2.55
N TRP A 349 -2.18 10.43 -1.58
CA TRP A 349 -1.44 10.40 -0.33
C TRP A 349 -0.34 9.35 -0.40
N LEU A 350 0.89 9.72 -0.05
CA LEU A 350 2.06 8.85 -0.08
C LEU A 350 2.47 8.51 1.36
N LEU A 351 2.60 7.23 1.66
CA LEU A 351 2.95 6.70 2.98
C LEU A 351 4.45 6.46 3.01
N ASN A 352 5.20 7.42 3.58
CA ASN A 352 6.67 7.49 3.56
C ASN A 352 7.24 7.25 4.96
N GLU A 353 6.73 6.24 5.67
CA GLU A 353 7.14 5.85 7.03
C GLU A 353 6.92 6.97 8.06
N LEU A 354 7.86 7.90 8.14
CA LEU A 354 7.86 9.01 9.08
C LEU A 354 6.98 10.18 8.65
N GLN A 355 6.62 10.28 7.36
CA GLN A 355 5.81 11.38 6.85
C GLN A 355 4.63 10.88 6.02
N LEU A 356 3.49 11.56 6.16
CA LEU A 356 2.38 11.45 5.24
C LEU A 356 2.44 12.65 4.30
N TRP A 357 2.59 12.37 3.01
CA TRP A 357 2.59 13.41 1.99
C TRP A 357 1.25 13.44 1.25
N GLU A 358 0.83 14.62 0.85
CA GLU A 358 -0.32 14.84 -0.04
C GLU A 358 0.17 15.50 -1.32
N ALA A 359 -0.07 14.83 -2.45
CA ALA A 359 0.06 15.40 -3.78
C ALA A 359 -1.31 15.84 -4.29
N SER A 360 -1.46 17.13 -4.60
CA SER A 360 -2.64 17.65 -5.30
C SER A 360 -2.45 17.48 -6.80
N VAL A 361 -3.45 16.90 -7.46
CA VAL A 361 -3.44 16.55 -8.89
C VAL A 361 -4.83 16.79 -9.49
N ALA A 362 -4.97 16.86 -10.82
CA ALA A 362 -6.28 17.03 -11.46
C ALA A 362 -7.11 15.74 -11.45
N THR A 363 -6.44 14.63 -11.71
CA THR A 363 -6.91 13.25 -11.56
C THR A 363 -5.74 12.48 -10.92
N PRO A 364 -5.95 11.47 -10.07
CA PRO A 364 -6.94 10.41 -10.20
C PRO A 364 -8.13 10.57 -9.24
N ALA A 365 -9.07 9.65 -9.39
CA ALA A 365 -9.93 9.19 -8.30
C ALA A 365 -9.81 7.66 -8.24
N LEU A 366 -9.73 7.09 -7.02
CA LEU A 366 -9.87 5.65 -6.86
C LEU A 366 -11.26 5.25 -7.36
N LYS A 367 -11.36 4.26 -8.22
CA LYS A 367 -12.65 3.57 -8.38
C LYS A 367 -12.84 2.69 -7.16
N ILE A 368 -13.62 3.16 -6.18
CA ILE A 368 -14.08 2.31 -5.08
C ILE A 368 -15.02 1.28 -5.70
N ASN A 369 -14.57 0.03 -5.83
CA ASN A 369 -15.49 -1.05 -6.16
C ASN A 369 -16.39 -1.25 -4.95
N ASP A 370 -17.60 -0.70 -5.01
CA ASP A 370 -18.62 -1.01 -4.04
C ASP A 370 -18.96 -2.49 -4.18
N VAL A 371 -18.42 -3.30 -3.27
CA VAL A 371 -18.90 -4.66 -3.01
C VAL A 371 -20.41 -4.54 -2.85
N LYS A 372 -21.16 -5.16 -3.77
CA LYS A 372 -22.62 -5.11 -3.74
C LYS A 372 -23.10 -5.55 -2.35
N LYS A 373 -24.07 -4.84 -1.79
CA LYS A 373 -24.78 -5.34 -0.61
C LYS A 373 -25.40 -6.68 -1.00
N ASP A 374 -25.26 -7.67 -0.13
CA ASP A 374 -25.99 -8.92 -0.30
C ASP A 374 -27.48 -8.57 -0.26
N ASP A 375 -28.22 -8.87 -1.33
CA ASP A 375 -29.68 -8.67 -1.43
C ASP A 375 -30.45 -9.62 -0.49
#